data_AF-A0A831JPU7-F1
#
_entry.id   AF-A0A831JPU7-F1
#
_cell.length_a   1.000
_cell.length_b   1.000
_cell.length_c   1.000
_cell.angle_alpha   90.00
_cell.angle_beta   90.00
_cell.angle_gamma   90.00
#
_symmetry.space_group_name_H-M   'P 1'
#
loop_
_entity.id
_entity.type
_entity.pdbx_description
1 polymer ?
#
loop_
_entity_poly.entity_id
_entity_poly.type
_entity_poly.pdbx_seq_one_letter_code
_entity_poly.pdbx_strand_id
1 'polypeptide(L)'
;MKRRQKPLLKSPDDFETIGEYVSYIRQIRDYTLKDVVELVRTAIENKEIDSQCSLSRGYISNLETGKHSQPSPFKLKALAFAYKIPYESLLQKVGYWEKQVDKLKQDTTLTLMLKEVDNMTDSEIQSVMEYIDFVKSRRTKNHEKRPEKG
;
A
#
# COMPACT_ATOMS: atom_id res chain seq x y z
N MET A 1 17.47 25.09 13.08
CA MET A 1 16.12 24.47 13.05
C MET A 1 16.29 22.94 13.09
N LYS A 2 15.87 22.27 14.17
CA LYS A 2 15.93 20.79 14.23
C LYS A 2 14.83 20.23 13.30
N ARG A 3 15.23 19.52 12.24
CA ARG A 3 14.29 18.72 11.42
C ARG A 3 13.59 17.75 12.37
N ARG A 4 12.29 17.90 12.58
CA ARG A 4 11.48 16.86 13.22
C ARG A 4 11.49 15.67 12.26
N GLN A 5 12.28 14.64 12.55
CA GLN A 5 12.13 13.35 11.87
C GLN A 5 10.69 12.91 12.13
N LYS A 6 9.90 12.75 11.06
CA LYS A 6 8.61 12.07 11.17
C LYS A 6 8.94 10.65 11.64
N PRO A 7 8.31 10.14 12.71
CA PRO A 7 8.56 8.78 13.15
C PRO A 7 8.27 7.83 11.98
N LEU A 8 9.17 6.89 11.74
CA LEU A 8 8.99 5.83 10.76
C LEU A 8 7.65 5.13 11.11
N LEU A 9 6.70 5.13 10.16
CA LEU A 9 5.44 4.43 10.38
C LEU A 9 5.75 2.93 10.51
N LYS A 10 5.27 2.31 11.59
CA LYS A 10 5.36 0.86 11.79
C LYS A 10 4.67 0.12 10.63
N SER A 11 5.24 -1.01 10.24
CA SER A 11 4.67 -1.93 9.25
C SER A 11 3.47 -2.68 9.85
N PRO A 12 2.48 -3.12 9.06
CA PRO A 12 1.47 -4.08 9.53
C PRO A 12 2.07 -5.33 10.20
N ASP A 13 3.29 -5.71 9.82
CA ASP A 13 3.99 -6.89 10.35
C ASP A 13 4.48 -6.69 11.80
N ASP A 14 4.57 -5.45 12.27
CA ASP A 14 4.95 -5.11 13.66
C ASP A 14 3.83 -5.35 14.69
N PHE A 15 2.66 -5.80 14.24
CA PHE A 15 1.45 -5.98 15.05
C PHE A 15 0.97 -7.43 15.01
N GLU A 16 0.33 -7.93 16.06
CA GLU A 16 -0.17 -9.31 16.10
C GLU A 16 -1.33 -9.47 15.12
N THR A 17 -2.21 -8.46 15.05
CA THR A 17 -3.40 -8.49 14.20
C THR A 17 -3.48 -7.28 13.27
N ILE A 18 -4.21 -7.44 12.16
CA ILE A 18 -4.58 -6.31 11.30
C ILE A 18 -5.37 -5.24 12.07
N GLY A 19 -6.16 -5.65 13.06
CA GLY A 19 -6.97 -4.79 13.93
C GLY A 19 -6.12 -3.81 14.75
N GLU A 20 -5.05 -4.32 15.35
CA GLU A 20 -4.09 -3.50 16.10
C GLU A 20 -3.40 -2.47 15.21
N TYR A 21 -2.97 -2.90 14.02
CA TYR A 21 -2.32 -2.00 13.07
C TYR A 21 -3.26 -0.87 12.63
N VAL A 22 -4.50 -1.17 12.25
CA VAL A 22 -5.45 -0.13 11.82
C VAL A 22 -5.86 0.79 12.97
N SER A 23 -5.94 0.27 14.20
CA SER A 23 -6.15 1.08 15.42
C SER A 23 -5.00 2.06 15.65
N TYR A 24 -3.76 1.57 15.55
CA TYR A 24 -2.55 2.38 15.66
C TYR A 24 -2.51 3.51 14.62
N ILE A 25 -2.76 3.20 13.35
CA ILE A 25 -2.77 4.21 12.29
C ILE A 25 -3.88 5.23 12.50
N ARG A 26 -5.08 4.79 12.92
CA ARG A 26 -6.19 5.69 13.23
C ARG A 26 -5.84 6.70 14.32
N GLN A 27 -5.21 6.24 15.40
CA GLN A 27 -4.77 7.09 16.51
C GLN A 27 -3.68 8.07 16.11
N ILE A 28 -2.69 7.63 15.32
CA ILE A 28 -1.63 8.53 14.80
C ILE A 28 -2.18 9.63 13.91
N ARG A 29 -3.24 9.33 13.16
CA ARG A 29 -3.93 10.29 12.29
C ARG A 29 -4.96 11.15 13.03
N ASP A 30 -5.13 10.94 14.33
CA ASP A 30 -6.13 11.62 15.18
C ASP A 30 -7.56 11.50 14.62
N TYR A 31 -7.89 10.33 14.07
CA TYR A 31 -9.22 10.05 13.53
C TYR A 31 -10.09 9.34 14.56
N THR A 32 -11.32 9.81 14.72
CA THR A 32 -12.37 9.05 15.37
C THR A 32 -12.91 7.97 14.42
N LEU A 33 -13.62 6.97 14.96
CA LEU A 33 -14.33 6.00 14.12
C LEU A 33 -15.35 6.68 13.18
N LYS A 34 -15.90 7.83 13.58
CA LYS A 34 -16.84 8.61 12.75
C LYS A 34 -16.09 9.23 11.57
N ASP A 35 -14.91 9.79 11.79
CA ASP A 35 -14.12 10.43 10.74
C ASP A 35 -13.73 9.42 9.65
N VAL A 36 -13.34 8.20 10.04
CA VAL A 36 -13.01 7.14 9.08
C VAL A 36 -14.22 6.76 8.22
N VAL A 37 -15.39 6.60 8.85
CA VAL A 37 -16.63 6.31 8.13
C VAL A 37 -16.99 7.43 7.16
N GLU A 38 -16.84 8.68 7.60
CA GLU A 38 -17.14 9.86 6.80
C GLU A 38 -16.20 10.00 5.60
N LEU A 39 -14.89 9.79 5.79
CA LEU A 39 -13.90 9.77 4.71
C LEU A 39 -14.25 8.74 3.63
N VAL A 40 -14.63 7.52 4.03
CA VAL A 40 -15.04 6.47 3.10
C VAL A 40 -16.35 6.81 2.41
N ARG A 41 -17.33 7.38 3.14
CA ARG A 41 -18.62 7.80 2.56
C ARG A 41 -18.40 8.86 1.48
N THR A 42 -17.64 9.91 1.77
CA THR A 42 -17.30 10.97 0.81
C THR A 42 -16.54 10.41 -0.40
N ALA A 43 -15.62 9.47 -0.21
CA ALA A 43 -14.90 8.82 -1.30
C ALA A 43 -15.82 8.04 -2.25
N ILE A 44 -16.83 7.36 -1.70
CA ILE A 44 -17.86 6.65 -2.50
C ILE A 44 -18.69 7.66 -3.30
N GLU A 45 -19.10 8.77 -2.67
CA GLU A 45 -19.89 9.84 -3.32
C GLU A 45 -19.11 10.51 -4.45
N ASN A 46 -17.82 10.71 -4.24
CA ASN A 46 -16.89 11.22 -5.25
C ASN A 46 -16.47 10.17 -6.29
N LYS A 47 -16.96 8.92 -6.17
CA LYS A 47 -16.64 7.79 -7.06
C LYS A 47 -15.15 7.43 -7.10
N GLU A 48 -14.42 7.70 -6.03
CA GLU A 48 -13.00 7.34 -5.87
C GLU A 48 -12.87 5.85 -5.49
N ILE A 49 -13.88 5.30 -4.81
CA ILE A 49 -13.98 3.88 -4.44
C ILE A 49 -15.41 3.36 -4.64
N ASP A 50 -15.55 2.04 -4.79
CA ASP A 50 -16.84 1.39 -5.03
C ASP A 50 -17.75 1.42 -3.79
N SER A 51 -19.08 1.48 -3.99
CA SER A 51 -20.06 1.46 -2.90
C SER A 51 -19.97 0.23 -1.98
N GLN A 52 -19.42 -0.87 -2.50
CA GLN A 52 -19.11 -2.10 -1.74
C GLN A 52 -18.07 -1.88 -0.63
N CYS A 53 -17.30 -0.78 -0.69
CA CYS A 53 -16.29 -0.39 0.28
C CYS A 53 -16.87 0.29 1.53
N SER A 54 -18.19 0.42 1.68
CA SER A 54 -18.82 1.06 2.84
C SER A 54 -18.34 0.48 4.19
N LEU A 55 -18.15 1.33 5.19
CA LEU A 55 -17.76 0.94 6.55
C LEU A 55 -18.78 1.45 7.57
N SER A 56 -19.00 0.67 8.63
CA SER A 56 -19.80 1.10 9.78
C SER A 56 -18.90 1.27 11.01
N ARG A 57 -19.29 2.15 11.94
CA ARG A 57 -18.54 2.35 13.20
C ARG A 57 -18.39 1.05 13.99
N GLY A 58 -19.44 0.22 14.02
CA GLY A 58 -19.42 -1.08 14.68
C GLY A 58 -18.45 -2.07 14.03
N TYR A 59 -18.35 -2.06 12.70
CA TYR A 59 -17.38 -2.89 11.97
C TYR A 59 -15.95 -2.51 12.33
N ILE A 60 -15.61 -1.22 12.29
CA ILE A 60 -14.25 -0.75 12.61
C ILE A 60 -13.91 -1.07 14.08
N SER A 61 -14.83 -0.82 15.02
CA SER A 61 -14.63 -1.16 16.43
C SER A 61 -14.40 -2.66 16.65
N ASN A 62 -15.18 -3.52 15.99
CA ASN A 62 -15.01 -4.98 16.08
C ASN A 62 -13.68 -5.44 15.45
N LEU A 63 -13.25 -4.81 14.37
CA LEU A 63 -11.95 -5.08 13.75
C LEU A 63 -10.80 -4.68 14.69
N GLU A 64 -10.82 -3.47 15.23
CA GLU A 64 -9.78 -2.93 16.11
C GLU A 64 -9.66 -3.69 17.45
N THR A 65 -10.75 -4.32 17.90
CA THR A 65 -10.77 -5.15 19.11
C THR A 65 -10.47 -6.63 18.84
N GLY A 66 -10.12 -7.00 17.60
CA GLY A 66 -9.75 -8.37 17.23
C GLY A 66 -10.94 -9.34 17.12
N LYS A 67 -12.19 -8.87 17.28
CA LYS A 67 -13.40 -9.70 17.12
C LYS A 67 -13.65 -10.13 15.67
N HIS A 68 -13.01 -9.48 14.70
CA HIS A 68 -13.03 -9.86 13.29
C HIS A 68 -11.60 -9.94 12.78
N SER A 69 -11.15 -11.15 12.45
CA SER A 69 -9.74 -11.41 12.11
C SER A 69 -9.46 -11.41 10.60
N GLN A 70 -10.51 -11.40 9.76
CA GLN A 70 -10.41 -11.56 8.30
C GLN A 70 -11.31 -10.54 7.57
N PRO A 71 -10.93 -9.25 7.51
CA PRO A 71 -11.66 -8.26 6.73
C PRO A 71 -11.60 -8.57 5.23
N SER A 72 -12.69 -8.34 4.49
CA SER A 72 -12.71 -8.59 3.04
C SER A 72 -11.84 -7.58 2.26
N PRO A 73 -11.42 -7.90 1.03
CA PRO A 73 -10.61 -7.00 0.20
C PRO A 73 -11.24 -5.61 0.02
N PHE A 74 -12.56 -5.52 -0.11
CA PHE A 74 -13.27 -4.23 -0.20
C PHE A 74 -13.16 -3.40 1.09
N LYS A 75 -13.23 -4.04 2.26
CA LYS A 75 -13.07 -3.37 3.56
C LYS A 75 -11.63 -2.89 3.74
N LEU A 76 -10.66 -3.68 3.30
CA LEU A 76 -9.26 -3.30 3.29
C LEU A 76 -8.98 -2.13 2.33
N LYS A 77 -9.57 -2.12 1.13
CA LYS A 77 -9.49 -1.00 0.18
C LYS A 77 -10.02 0.30 0.80
N ALA A 78 -11.15 0.21 1.52
CA ALA A 78 -11.74 1.35 2.23
C ALA A 78 -10.81 1.91 3.31
N LEU A 79 -10.23 1.04 4.14
CA LEU A 79 -9.31 1.41 5.21
C LEU A 79 -7.99 1.97 4.65
N ALA A 80 -7.47 1.36 3.58
CA ALA A 80 -6.28 1.84 2.87
C ALA A 80 -6.49 3.26 2.34
N PHE A 81 -7.64 3.52 1.74
CA PHE A 81 -8.02 4.86 1.26
C PHE A 81 -8.10 5.86 2.41
N ALA A 82 -8.90 5.56 3.44
CA ALA A 82 -9.12 6.47 4.57
C ALA A 82 -7.82 6.80 5.31
N TYR A 83 -6.95 5.80 5.49
CA TYR A 83 -5.68 5.96 6.18
C TYR A 83 -4.53 6.35 5.27
N LYS A 84 -4.72 6.46 3.95
CA LYS A 84 -3.65 6.76 2.99
C LYS A 84 -2.43 5.87 3.20
N ILE A 85 -2.67 4.57 3.25
CA ILE A 85 -1.64 3.52 3.36
C ILE A 85 -1.76 2.56 2.17
N PRO A 86 -0.69 1.83 1.80
CA PRO A 86 -0.75 0.89 0.68
C PRO A 86 -1.79 -0.20 0.94
N TYR A 87 -2.70 -0.41 -0.01
CA TYR A 87 -3.74 -1.44 0.07
C TYR A 87 -3.13 -2.85 0.12
N GLU A 88 -2.06 -3.03 -0.65
CA GLU A 88 -1.28 -4.26 -0.77
C GLU A 88 -0.72 -4.69 0.58
N SER A 89 -0.27 -3.74 1.42
CA SER A 89 0.25 -4.03 2.75
C SER A 89 -0.80 -4.66 3.67
N LEU A 90 -2.05 -4.21 3.57
CA LEU A 90 -3.16 -4.80 4.31
C LEU A 90 -3.54 -6.17 3.76
N LEU A 91 -3.58 -6.32 2.43
CA LEU A 91 -3.86 -7.59 1.78
C LEU A 91 -2.83 -8.67 2.14
N GLN A 92 -1.55 -8.30 2.17
CA GLN A 92 -0.47 -9.19 2.56
C GLN A 92 -0.63 -9.62 4.02
N LYS A 93 -0.86 -8.67 4.93
CA LYS A 93 -1.02 -8.96 6.36
C LYS A 93 -2.14 -9.96 6.67
N VAL A 94 -3.23 -9.94 5.91
CA VAL A 94 -4.36 -10.87 6.11
C VAL A 94 -4.28 -12.14 5.24
N GLY A 95 -3.21 -12.29 4.45
CA GLY A 95 -2.95 -13.49 3.64
C GLY A 95 -3.59 -13.53 2.24
N TYR A 96 -4.09 -12.41 1.71
CA TYR A 96 -4.63 -12.37 0.34
C TYR A 96 -3.54 -12.33 -0.75
N TRP A 97 -2.34 -11.85 -0.44
CA TRP A 97 -1.28 -11.58 -1.43
C TRP A 97 -0.15 -12.61 -1.48
N GLU A 98 -0.07 -13.57 -0.54
CA GLU A 98 0.98 -14.62 -0.58
C GLU A 98 0.96 -15.45 -1.88
N LYS A 99 -0.17 -15.49 -2.61
CA LYS A 99 -0.26 -16.12 -3.94
C LYS A 99 0.58 -15.46 -5.05
N GLN A 100 1.05 -14.22 -4.85
CA GLN A 100 1.91 -13.50 -5.80
C GLN A 100 3.39 -13.62 -5.44
N VAL A 101 3.72 -13.70 -4.14
CA VAL A 101 5.11 -13.91 -3.70
C VAL A 101 5.59 -15.31 -4.10
N ASP A 102 4.72 -16.32 -4.15
CA ASP A 102 5.09 -17.61 -4.75
C ASP A 102 5.37 -17.53 -6.26
N LYS A 103 4.82 -16.54 -6.97
CA LYS A 103 5.22 -16.25 -8.36
C LYS A 103 6.49 -15.40 -8.44
N LEU A 104 6.70 -14.48 -7.49
CA LEU A 104 7.89 -13.61 -7.41
C LEU A 104 9.14 -14.36 -6.96
N LYS A 105 9.00 -15.33 -6.05
CA LYS A 105 10.04 -16.26 -5.62
C LYS A 105 10.55 -17.16 -6.74
N GLN A 106 9.79 -17.30 -7.84
CA GLN A 106 10.28 -17.99 -9.04
C GLN A 106 11.21 -17.11 -9.89
N ASP A 107 11.22 -15.79 -9.70
CA ASP A 107 12.17 -14.89 -10.33
C ASP A 107 13.32 -14.56 -9.36
N THR A 108 14.32 -15.44 -9.37
CA THR A 108 15.55 -15.33 -8.58
C THR A 108 16.24 -13.97 -8.77
N THR A 109 16.15 -13.39 -9.97
CA THR A 109 16.81 -12.11 -10.30
C THR A 109 16.15 -10.96 -9.56
N LEU A 110 14.82 -10.90 -9.58
CA LEU A 110 14.07 -9.83 -8.90
C LEU A 110 14.18 -9.96 -7.37
N THR A 111 14.22 -11.19 -6.85
CA THR A 111 14.41 -11.43 -5.41
C THR A 111 15.79 -10.99 -4.92
N LEU A 112 16.85 -11.24 -5.70
CA LEU A 112 18.20 -10.75 -5.40
C LEU A 112 18.25 -9.21 -5.47
N MET A 113 17.61 -8.59 -6.46
CA MET A 113 17.54 -7.14 -6.58
C MET A 113 16.84 -6.48 -5.37
N LEU A 114 15.72 -7.04 -4.91
CA LEU A 114 15.00 -6.51 -3.74
C LEU A 114 15.82 -6.59 -2.45
N LYS A 115 16.63 -7.64 -2.29
CA LYS A 115 17.53 -7.78 -1.13
C LYS A 115 18.63 -6.72 -1.11
N GLU A 116 19.16 -6.35 -2.27
CA GLU A 116 20.18 -5.30 -2.35
C GLU A 116 19.59 -3.91 -2.08
N VAL A 117 18.35 -3.65 -2.50
CA VAL A 117 17.65 -2.37 -2.23
C VAL A 117 17.43 -2.14 -0.73
N ASP A 118 17.22 -3.19 0.06
CA ASP A 118 16.99 -3.09 1.52
C ASP A 118 18.22 -2.55 2.29
N ASN A 119 19.42 -2.68 1.71
CA ASN A 119 20.67 -2.19 2.27
C ASN A 119 21.13 -0.84 1.67
N MET A 120 20.31 -0.18 0.85
CA MET A 120 20.64 1.09 0.21
C MET A 120 20.23 2.30 1.06
N THR A 121 21.02 3.36 0.98
CA THR A 121 20.66 4.68 1.51
C THR A 121 19.63 5.37 0.61
N ASP A 122 18.90 6.35 1.15
CA ASP A 122 17.91 7.14 0.39
C ASP A 122 18.47 7.74 -0.92
N SER A 123 19.75 8.15 -0.91
CA SER A 123 20.42 8.72 -2.08
C SER A 123 20.72 7.68 -3.16
N GLU A 124 21.04 6.45 -2.74
CA GLU A 124 21.30 5.33 -3.66
C GLU A 124 19.98 4.84 -4.27
N ILE A 125 18.92 4.74 -3.46
CA ILE A 125 17.56 4.42 -3.93
C ILE A 125 17.12 5.44 -4.99
N GLN A 126 17.32 6.73 -4.74
CA GLN A 126 16.98 7.78 -5.69
C GLN A 126 17.74 7.63 -7.02
N SER A 127 19.03 7.30 -6.96
CA SER A 127 19.88 7.07 -8.13
C SER A 127 19.42 5.86 -8.96
N VAL A 128 19.01 4.77 -8.28
CA VAL A 128 18.45 3.57 -8.92
C VAL A 128 17.12 3.89 -9.62
N MET A 129 16.25 4.67 -8.98
CA MET A 129 14.98 5.10 -9.57
C MET A 129 15.19 5.93 -10.85
N GLU A 130 16.13 6.88 -10.82
CA GLU A 130 16.50 7.67 -11.99
C GLU A 130 17.02 6.81 -13.14
N TYR A 131 17.83 5.80 -12.82
CA TYR A 131 18.34 4.86 -13.81
C TYR A 131 17.24 3.96 -14.39
N ILE A 132 16.30 3.49 -13.58
CA ILE A 132 15.14 2.72 -14.05
C ILE A 132 14.31 3.56 -15.04
N ASP A 133 14.05 4.82 -14.71
CA ASP A 133 13.29 5.72 -15.58
C ASP A 133 14.04 6.03 -16.88
N PHE A 134 15.36 6.22 -16.80
CA PHE A 134 16.22 6.33 -17.98
C PHE A 134 16.15 5.10 -18.89
N VAL A 135 16.24 3.89 -18.34
CA VAL A 135 16.15 2.64 -19.11
C VAL A 135 14.77 2.51 -19.76
N LYS A 136 13.69 2.82 -19.03
CA LYS A 136 12.33 2.85 -19.59
C LYS A 136 12.20 3.83 -20.75
N SER A 137 12.82 5.01 -20.65
CA SER A 137 12.80 6.03 -21.72
C SER A 137 13.50 5.60 -23.02
N ARG A 138 14.44 4.64 -22.95
CA ARG A 138 15.09 4.06 -24.14
C ARG A 138 14.23 3.02 -24.84
N ARG A 139 13.30 2.37 -24.13
CA ARG A 139 12.37 1.40 -24.70
C ARG A 139 11.34 2.05 -25.63
N THR A 140 10.93 3.30 -25.35
CA THR A 140 9.94 4.04 -26.16
C THR A 140 10.54 4.63 -27.44
N LYS A 141 11.83 5.01 -27.46
CA LYS A 141 12.49 5.60 -28.64
C LYS A 141 12.76 4.63 -29.81
N ASN A 142 12.69 3.31 -29.58
CA ASN A 142 12.98 2.31 -30.60
C ASN A 142 11.75 1.85 -31.42
N HIS A 143 10.52 2.28 -31.07
CA HIS A 143 9.30 1.88 -31.78
C HIS A 143 8.86 2.83 -32.92
N GLU A 144 9.53 3.97 -33.10
CA GLU A 144 9.12 5.02 -34.05
C GLU A 144 9.95 5.07 -35.35
N LYS A 145 10.82 4.08 -35.57
CA LYS A 145 11.58 3.91 -36.83
C LYS A 145 11.21 2.59 -37.52
N ARG A 146 9.98 2.51 -38.05
CA ARG A 146 9.70 1.63 -39.20
C ARG A 146 9.75 2.49 -40.46
N PRO A 147 10.65 2.23 -41.42
CA PRO A 147 10.60 2.91 -42.70
C PRO A 147 9.32 2.47 -43.44
N GLU A 148 8.58 3.45 -43.96
CA GLU A 148 7.56 3.17 -44.98
C GLU A 148 8.27 2.50 -46.16
N LYS A 149 7.91 1.24 -46.42
CA LYS A 149 8.29 0.57 -47.65
C LYS A 149 7.37 1.11 -48.73
N GLY A 150 7.97 1.68 -49.77
CA GLY A 150 7.28 2.19 -50.95
C GLY A 150 6.63 1.12 -51.82
#